data_AF-A0A933VEN2-F1
#
_entry.id   AF-A0A933VEN2-F1
#
_cell.length_a   1.000
_cell.length_b   1.000
_cell.length_c   1.000
_cell.angle_alpha   90.00
_cell.angle_beta   90.00
_cell.angle_gamma   90.00
#
_symmetry.space_group_name_H-M   'P 1'
#
loop_
_entity.id
_entity.type
_entity.pdbx_description
1 polymer ?
#
loop_
_entity_poly.entity_id
_entity_poly.type
_entity_poly.pdbx_seq_one_letter_code
_entity_poly.pdbx_strand_id
1 'polypeptide(L)'
;MPVKTSAQARVASPARAKPTAAARMTALEKQVKLLRGKLDAALARLAVLEHCVAVAPDGSVTIAADSNVHISAGATVTIAAAQIRLDAGIVRASGVVTCDVLQANSVVAASYTPGAGNIA
;
A
#
# COMPACT_ATOMS: atom_id res chain seq x y z
N MET A 1 -79.31 -4.55 18.10
CA MET A 1 -78.28 -5.02 17.15
C MET A 1 -76.94 -4.40 17.56
N PRO A 2 -75.90 -5.21 17.82
CA PRO A 2 -74.54 -4.73 18.13
C PRO A 2 -73.72 -4.54 16.84
N VAL A 3 -72.40 -4.28 16.97
CA VAL A 3 -71.30 -4.29 15.96
C VAL A 3 -70.85 -2.89 15.49
N LYS A 4 -69.60 -2.42 15.55
CA LYS A 4 -68.31 -2.84 16.14
C LYS A 4 -67.44 -1.56 16.15
N THR A 5 -66.98 -1.09 17.30
CA THR A 5 -65.94 -0.05 17.36
C THR A 5 -64.57 -0.72 17.37
N SER A 6 -63.81 -0.45 16.33
CA SER A 6 -62.49 -1.01 16.04
C SER A 6 -61.47 -0.61 17.12
N ALA A 7 -61.00 -1.60 17.89
CA ALA A 7 -59.85 -1.45 18.78
C ALA A 7 -58.57 -1.33 17.94
N GLN A 8 -58.08 -0.11 17.73
CA GLN A 8 -56.71 0.12 17.26
C GLN A 8 -55.75 -0.09 18.43
N ALA A 9 -55.07 -1.23 18.42
CA ALA A 9 -53.94 -1.50 19.30
C ALA A 9 -52.77 -0.58 18.94
N ARG A 10 -52.53 0.44 19.78
CA ARG A 10 -51.32 1.26 19.75
C ARG A 10 -50.14 0.37 20.15
N VAL A 11 -49.36 -0.07 19.16
CA VAL A 11 -48.07 -0.72 19.39
C VAL A 11 -47.14 0.33 19.99
N ALA A 12 -46.95 0.28 21.31
CA ALA A 12 -46.00 1.13 22.00
C ALA A 12 -44.57 0.75 21.55
N SER A 13 -43.93 1.68 20.84
CA SER A 13 -42.51 1.55 20.48
C SER A 13 -41.67 1.57 21.77
N PRO A 14 -40.78 0.60 22.01
CA PRO A 14 -40.05 0.55 23.27
C PRO A 14 -39.02 1.68 23.33
N ALA A 15 -39.11 2.47 24.40
CA ALA A 15 -38.17 3.54 24.72
C ALA A 15 -36.76 2.97 24.87
N ARG A 16 -35.80 3.56 24.15
CA ARG A 16 -34.38 3.20 24.20
C ARG A 16 -33.79 3.56 25.57
N ALA A 17 -33.79 2.62 26.51
CA ALA A 17 -33.17 2.79 27.82
C ALA A 17 -31.66 3.05 27.68
N LYS A 18 -31.15 4.10 28.35
CA LYS A 18 -29.71 4.39 28.41
C LYS A 18 -29.01 3.21 29.13
N PRO A 19 -27.92 2.65 28.58
CA PRO A 19 -27.25 1.50 29.18
C PRO A 19 -26.71 1.86 30.57
N THR A 20 -26.95 0.95 31.52
CA THR A 20 -26.49 1.04 32.92
C THR A 20 -24.97 1.08 33.00
N ALA A 21 -24.41 1.61 34.09
CA ALA A 21 -22.95 1.75 34.27
C ALA A 21 -22.21 0.41 34.10
N ALA A 22 -22.78 -0.69 34.60
CA ALA A 22 -22.25 -2.04 34.44
C ALA A 22 -22.18 -2.49 32.96
N ALA A 23 -23.25 -2.25 32.18
CA ALA A 23 -23.25 -2.57 30.75
C ALA A 23 -22.20 -1.78 29.97
N ARG A 24 -21.90 -0.54 30.40
CA ARG A 24 -20.82 0.29 29.82
C ARG A 24 -19.44 -0.25 30.19
N MET A 25 -19.24 -0.71 31.43
CA MET A 25 -17.97 -1.32 31.86
C MET A 25 -17.68 -2.60 31.09
N THR A 26 -18.66 -3.51 30.95
CA THR A 26 -18.48 -4.73 30.13
C THR A 26 -18.24 -4.41 28.66
N ALA A 27 -18.90 -3.38 28.12
CA ALA A 27 -18.64 -2.93 26.75
C ALA A 27 -17.22 -2.36 26.61
N LEU A 28 -16.74 -1.59 27.59
CA LEU A 28 -15.42 -1.00 27.61
C LEU A 28 -14.32 -2.07 27.73
N GLU A 29 -14.50 -3.07 28.58
CA GLU A 29 -13.59 -4.23 28.69
C GLU A 29 -13.47 -4.98 27.37
N LYS A 30 -14.60 -5.20 26.68
CA LYS A 30 -14.61 -5.79 25.33
C LYS A 30 -13.84 -4.92 24.33
N GLN A 31 -14.02 -3.59 24.38
CA GLN A 31 -13.30 -2.66 23.51
C GLN A 31 -11.79 -2.68 23.79
N VAL A 32 -11.37 -2.67 25.06
CA VAL A 32 -9.95 -2.74 25.45
C VAL A 32 -9.30 -4.03 24.95
N LYS A 33 -9.99 -5.17 25.13
CA LYS A 33 -9.50 -6.46 24.63
C LYS A 33 -9.34 -6.47 23.10
N LEU A 34 -10.30 -5.91 22.40
CA LEU A 34 -10.24 -5.79 20.93
C LEU A 34 -9.09 -4.89 20.48
N LEU A 35 -8.91 -3.72 21.14
CA LEU A 35 -7.85 -2.76 20.81
C LEU A 35 -6.46 -3.35 21.04
N ARG A 36 -6.28 -4.09 22.14
CA ARG A 36 -5.03 -4.79 22.41
C ARG A 36 -4.69 -5.80 21.31
N GLY A 37 -5.67 -6.61 20.90
CA GLY A 37 -5.46 -7.57 19.80
C GLY A 37 -5.12 -6.89 18.47
N LYS A 38 -5.74 -5.74 18.17
CA LYS A 38 -5.40 -4.94 16.98
C LYS A 38 -3.98 -4.35 17.07
N LEU A 39 -3.56 -3.90 18.24
CA LEU A 39 -2.22 -3.36 18.46
C LEU A 39 -1.15 -4.44 18.25
N ASP A 40 -1.34 -5.63 18.83
CA ASP A 40 -0.40 -6.75 18.67
C ASP A 40 -0.26 -7.14 17.19
N ALA A 41 -1.38 -7.21 16.45
CA ALA A 41 -1.36 -7.49 15.02
C ALA A 41 -0.67 -6.38 14.19
N ALA A 42 -0.82 -5.11 14.57
CA ALA A 42 -0.17 -4.00 13.89
C ALA A 42 1.35 -3.98 14.14
N LEU A 43 1.77 -4.23 15.38
CA LEU A 43 3.19 -4.31 15.75
C LEU A 43 3.89 -5.45 15.01
N ALA A 44 3.24 -6.61 14.88
CA ALA A 44 3.78 -7.73 14.10
C ALA A 44 3.98 -7.36 12.62
N ARG A 45 3.07 -6.58 12.02
CA ARG A 45 3.22 -6.11 10.63
C ARG A 45 4.33 -5.07 10.48
N LEU A 46 4.48 -4.17 11.45
CA LEU A 46 5.55 -3.17 11.46
C LEU A 46 6.93 -3.82 11.56
N ALA A 47 7.09 -4.84 12.40
CA ALA A 47 8.37 -5.56 12.53
C ALA A 47 8.86 -6.15 11.20
N VAL A 48 7.96 -6.68 10.37
CA VAL A 48 8.31 -7.17 9.02
C VAL A 48 8.69 -6.01 8.10
N LEU A 49 8.00 -4.87 8.20
CA LEU A 49 8.25 -3.71 7.35
C LEU A 49 9.58 -3.03 7.68
N GLU A 50 9.90 -2.89 8.97
CA GLU A 50 11.16 -2.32 9.47
C GLU A 50 12.38 -3.12 9.01
N HIS A 51 12.22 -4.43 8.79
CA HIS A 51 13.28 -5.28 8.26
C HIS A 51 13.59 -4.99 6.78
N CYS A 52 12.59 -4.59 5.99
CA CYS A 52 12.73 -4.40 4.54
C CYS A 52 12.92 -2.93 4.13
N VAL A 53 12.35 -1.99 4.90
CA VAL A 53 12.33 -0.55 4.57
C VAL A 53 12.87 0.26 5.74
N ALA A 54 14.03 0.89 5.53
CA ALA A 54 14.66 1.77 6.50
C ALA A 54 14.55 3.23 6.04
N VAL A 55 14.06 4.10 6.93
CA VAL A 55 14.09 5.56 6.73
C VAL A 55 15.06 6.15 7.74
N ALA A 56 16.12 6.79 7.28
CA ALA A 56 17.11 7.40 8.17
C ALA A 56 16.68 8.83 8.58
N PRO A 57 17.29 9.40 9.64
CA PRO A 57 16.91 10.73 10.15
C PRO A 57 17.11 11.88 9.15
N ASP A 58 17.98 11.69 8.16
CA ASP A 58 18.22 12.63 7.06
C ASP A 58 17.15 12.53 5.95
N GLY A 59 16.16 11.65 6.12
CA GLY A 59 15.08 11.40 5.16
C GLY A 59 15.43 10.41 4.06
N SER A 60 16.63 9.80 4.07
CA SER A 60 16.98 8.77 3.10
C SER A 60 16.17 7.49 3.32
N VAL A 61 15.77 6.84 2.22
CA VAL A 61 14.98 5.61 2.23
C VAL A 61 15.78 4.50 1.58
N THR A 62 15.95 3.39 2.29
CA THR A 62 16.60 2.17 1.79
C THR A 62 15.59 1.04 1.75
N ILE A 63 15.49 0.37 0.60
CA ILE A 63 14.70 -0.85 0.43
C ILE A 63 15.68 -2.01 0.26
N ALA A 64 15.66 -2.95 1.20
CA ALA A 64 16.47 -4.15 1.17
C ALA A 64 15.56 -5.38 1.13
N ALA A 65 15.97 -6.38 0.35
CA ALA A 65 15.31 -7.67 0.30
C ALA A 65 16.34 -8.76 0.04
N ASP A 66 16.26 -9.86 0.78
CA ASP A 66 17.21 -10.98 0.65
C ASP A 66 17.09 -11.71 -0.69
N SER A 67 15.90 -11.71 -1.28
CA SER A 67 15.60 -12.47 -2.50
C SER A 67 15.26 -11.59 -3.69
N ASN A 68 14.19 -10.79 -3.59
CA ASN A 68 13.70 -9.99 -4.72
C ASN A 68 12.90 -8.78 -4.24
N VAL A 69 13.03 -7.68 -4.99
CA VAL A 69 12.10 -6.55 -4.95
C VAL A 69 11.29 -6.55 -6.25
N HIS A 70 9.97 -6.67 -6.15
CA HIS A 70 9.06 -6.60 -7.29
C HIS A 70 8.22 -5.32 -7.23
N ILE A 71 8.31 -4.49 -8.28
CA ILE A 71 7.58 -3.23 -8.39
C ILE A 71 6.60 -3.35 -9.55
N SER A 72 5.31 -3.28 -9.25
CA SER A 72 4.23 -3.33 -10.23
C SER A 72 3.34 -2.10 -10.12
N ALA A 73 2.97 -1.50 -11.25
CA ALA A 73 1.98 -0.43 -11.31
C ALA A 73 0.93 -0.77 -12.37
N GLY A 74 -0.34 -0.44 -12.11
CA GLY A 74 -1.44 -0.69 -13.05
C GLY A 74 -1.43 0.24 -14.28
N ALA A 75 -0.64 1.31 -14.25
CA ALA A 75 -0.51 2.26 -15.36
C ALA A 75 0.97 2.62 -15.62
N THR A 76 1.56 3.45 -14.75
CA THR A 76 2.91 3.99 -14.97
C THR A 76 3.70 4.04 -13.68
N VAL A 77 5.02 3.78 -13.76
CA VAL A 77 6.00 4.09 -12.71
C VAL A 77 6.81 5.30 -13.18
N THR A 78 6.77 6.40 -12.43
CA THR A 78 7.55 7.61 -12.73
C THR A 78 8.68 7.75 -11.71
N ILE A 79 9.92 7.89 -12.19
CA ILE A 79 11.10 8.12 -11.35
C ILE A 79 11.69 9.47 -11.75
N ALA A 80 11.63 10.45 -10.85
CA ALA A 80 12.17 11.78 -11.06
C ALA A 80 13.31 12.00 -10.06
N ALA A 81 14.52 12.18 -10.58
CA ALA A 81 15.72 12.46 -9.79
C ALA A 81 16.73 13.21 -10.66
N ALA A 82 17.67 13.92 -10.03
CA ALA A 82 18.79 14.54 -10.76
C ALA A 82 19.68 13.49 -11.43
N GLN A 83 19.83 12.32 -10.81
CA GLN A 83 20.55 11.17 -11.35
C GLN A 83 19.91 9.88 -10.85
N ILE A 84 19.81 8.89 -11.73
CA ILE A 84 19.47 7.51 -11.37
C ILE A 84 20.72 6.68 -11.61
N ARG A 85 21.16 5.93 -10.59
CA ARG A 85 22.29 5.00 -10.69
C ARG A 85 21.75 3.57 -10.65
N LEU A 86 22.11 2.75 -11.64
CA LEU A 86 21.71 1.35 -11.75
C LEU A 86 22.96 0.46 -11.72
N ASP A 87 23.32 -0.04 -10.54
CA ASP A 87 24.43 -0.99 -10.37
C ASP A 87 23.90 -2.42 -10.44
N ALA A 88 23.81 -2.98 -11.67
CA ALA A 88 23.33 -4.33 -11.90
C ALA A 88 24.18 -5.05 -12.95
N GLY A 89 24.32 -6.37 -12.82
CA GLY A 89 25.01 -7.19 -13.83
C GLY A 89 24.29 -7.19 -15.19
N ILE A 90 22.95 -7.14 -15.17
CA ILE A 90 22.11 -7.01 -16.37
C ILE A 90 20.88 -6.17 -16.03
N VAL A 91 20.57 -5.18 -16.87
CA VAL A 91 19.28 -4.47 -16.88
C VAL A 91 18.51 -4.91 -18.13
N ARG A 92 17.29 -5.43 -17.95
CA ARG A 92 16.43 -5.85 -19.06
C ARG A 92 15.24 -4.91 -19.20
N ALA A 93 15.11 -4.31 -20.36
CA ALA A 93 13.89 -3.65 -20.80
C ALA A 93 13.32 -4.45 -21.98
N SER A 94 12.09 -4.95 -21.84
CA SER A 94 11.43 -5.77 -22.86
C SER A 94 10.75 -4.96 -23.97
N GLY A 95 10.62 -3.64 -23.77
CA GLY A 95 10.07 -2.70 -24.74
C GLY A 95 11.11 -1.73 -25.27
N VAL A 96 10.67 -0.51 -25.56
CA VAL A 96 11.53 0.57 -26.04
C VAL A 96 12.08 1.35 -24.85
N VAL A 97 13.39 1.62 -24.88
CA VAL A 97 14.03 2.59 -23.99
C VAL A 97 14.25 3.87 -24.78
N THR A 98 13.56 4.95 -24.38
CA THR A 98 13.75 6.28 -24.95
C THR A 98 14.65 7.09 -24.04
N CYS A 99 15.69 7.71 -24.60
CA CYS A 99 16.57 8.63 -23.92
C CYS A 99 17.13 9.65 -24.91
N ASP A 100 17.53 10.82 -24.44
CA ASP A 100 18.10 11.87 -25.30
C ASP A 100 19.52 11.52 -25.73
N VAL A 101 20.31 10.97 -24.81
CA VAL A 101 21.70 10.55 -25.04
C VAL A 101 21.95 9.20 -24.37
N LEU A 102 22.40 8.23 -25.16
CA LEU A 102 22.92 6.97 -24.67
C LEU A 102 24.45 6.99 -24.73
N GLN A 103 25.10 7.00 -23.58
CA GLN A 103 26.54 6.82 -23.47
C GLN A 103 26.84 5.42 -22.93
N ALA A 104 27.61 4.64 -23.69
CA ALA A 104 28.01 3.28 -23.31
C ALA A 104 29.43 3.00 -23.82
N ASN A 105 30.19 2.20 -23.07
CA ASN A 105 31.51 1.73 -23.50
C ASN A 105 31.42 0.83 -24.74
N SER A 106 30.35 0.04 -24.83
CA SER A 106 30.07 -0.83 -25.96
C SER A 106 28.57 -1.02 -26.10
N VAL A 107 28.10 -1.00 -27.34
CA VAL A 107 26.72 -1.33 -27.70
C VAL A 107 26.77 -2.52 -28.64
N VAL A 108 26.14 -3.61 -28.24
CA VAL A 108 26.04 -4.83 -29.06
C VAL A 108 24.56 -5.03 -29.36
N ALA A 109 24.20 -4.97 -30.64
CA ALA A 109 22.84 -5.16 -31.10
C ALA A 109 22.83 -6.06 -32.34
N ALA A 110 21.84 -6.95 -32.43
CA ALA A 110 21.65 -7.80 -33.62
C ALA A 110 21.31 -6.96 -34.87
N SER A 111 20.68 -5.81 -34.67
CA SER A 111 20.44 -4.82 -35.70
C SER A 111 20.56 -3.44 -35.05
N TYR A 112 21.41 -2.61 -35.63
CA TYR A 112 21.52 -1.20 -35.31
C TYR A 112 21.39 -0.46 -36.64
N THR A 113 20.51 0.54 -36.71
CA THR A 113 20.42 1.45 -37.85
C THR A 113 21.25 2.68 -37.53
N PRO A 114 22.49 2.79 -38.03
CA PRO A 114 23.33 3.94 -37.71
C PRO A 114 22.66 5.22 -38.21
N GLY A 115 22.55 6.21 -37.32
CA GLY A 115 22.32 7.60 -37.73
C GLY A 115 23.59 8.19 -38.33
N ALA A 116 23.50 9.36 -38.97
CA ALA A 116 24.62 10.07 -39.57
C ALA A 116 25.82 10.33 -38.62
N GLY A 117 25.64 10.19 -37.29
CA GLY A 117 26.69 10.31 -36.28
C GLY A 117 27.43 9.02 -35.93
N ASN A 118 27.15 7.88 -36.57
CA ASN A 118 27.76 6.58 -36.26
C ASN A 118 28.42 5.90 -37.48
N ILE A 119 28.88 6.71 -38.45
CA ILE A 119 29.75 6.26 -39.54
C ILE A 119 31.15 6.82 -39.27
N ALA A 120 32.05 5.95 -38.82
CA ALA A 120 33.49 6.14 -38.91
C ALA A 120 34.07 4.89 -39.59
#